data_AF-A0A3M1V6Z1-F1
#
_entry.id   AF-A0A3M1V6Z1-F1
#
_cell.length_a   1.000
_cell.length_b   1.000
_cell.length_c   1.000
_cell.angle_alpha   90.00
_cell.angle_beta   90.00
_cell.angle_gamma   90.00
#
_symmetry.space_group_name_H-M   'P 1'
#
loop_
_entity.id
_entity.type
_entity.pdbx_description
1 polymer ?
#
loop_
_entity_poly.entity_id
_entity_poly.type
_entity_poly.pdbx_seq_one_letter_code
_entity_poly.pdbx_strand_id
1 'polypeptide(L)'
;MTEIADPEPVLPSLLPWQTDRWEELVARRRSGRFPHALLLSGPQGIGKRQFAHRVAAALVCDATDPAAAPCGSCRSCRLVRSGTHPDIRWLTPEAEGKAIRVDAVRSLIDQSSLTTQAQGMRVFIVEPADAMNAAAANALLKTLEEPPASSCLLLVSS
;
A
#
# COMPACT_ATOMS: atom_id res chain seq x y z
N MET A 1 -9.53 34.41 1.70
CA MET A 1 -10.12 33.57 2.74
C MET A 1 -11.21 32.74 2.11
N THR A 2 -10.83 31.62 1.50
CA THR A 2 -11.78 30.56 1.16
C THR A 2 -11.21 29.35 1.87
N GLU A 3 -11.82 29.01 3.00
CA GLU A 3 -11.57 27.74 3.69
C GLU A 3 -11.78 26.63 2.66
N ILE A 4 -10.68 25.99 2.25
CA ILE A 4 -10.74 24.72 1.55
C ILE A 4 -11.16 23.74 2.62
N ALA A 5 -12.46 23.44 2.66
CA ALA A 5 -12.98 22.32 3.43
C ALA A 5 -12.13 21.08 3.12
N ASP A 6 -11.64 20.42 4.15
CA ASP A 6 -10.94 19.14 4.03
C ASP A 6 -11.75 18.24 3.07
N PRO A 7 -11.17 17.77 1.95
CA PRO A 7 -11.91 16.92 1.05
C PRO A 7 -12.33 15.68 1.85
N GLU A 8 -13.61 15.31 1.74
CA GLU A 8 -14.13 14.07 2.33
C GLU A 8 -13.14 12.95 2.09
N PRO A 9 -12.96 12.02 3.05
CA PRO A 9 -12.00 10.94 2.88
C PRO A 9 -12.52 10.00 1.79
N VAL A 10 -12.26 10.27 0.52
CA VAL A 10 -12.74 9.49 -0.61
C VAL A 10 -11.64 8.50 -0.97
N LEU A 11 -12.00 7.23 -1.20
CA LEU A 11 -11.05 6.27 -1.76
C LEU A 11 -10.54 6.81 -3.09
N PRO A 12 -9.22 6.91 -3.29
CA PRO A 12 -8.70 7.56 -4.47
C PRO A 12 -9.23 6.94 -5.77
N SER A 13 -9.76 7.79 -6.64
CA SER A 13 -10.19 7.41 -7.99
C SER A 13 -9.00 6.89 -8.78
N LEU A 14 -9.28 6.00 -9.74
CA LEU A 14 -8.26 5.54 -10.68
C LEU A 14 -8.04 6.63 -11.73
N LEU A 15 -6.78 7.00 -11.98
CA LEU A 15 -6.47 7.96 -13.05
C LEU A 15 -6.54 7.24 -14.42
N PRO A 16 -6.91 7.93 -15.51
CA PRO A 16 -7.09 7.29 -16.81
C PRO A 16 -5.88 6.49 -17.30
N TRP A 17 -4.66 7.01 -17.08
CA TRP A 17 -3.40 6.36 -17.45
C TRP A 17 -2.97 5.21 -16.52
N GLN A 18 -3.71 4.96 -15.44
CA GLN A 18 -3.47 3.85 -14.52
C GLN A 18 -4.34 2.64 -14.82
N THR A 19 -5.28 2.75 -15.76
CA THR A 19 -6.27 1.70 -16.12
C THR A 19 -5.60 0.39 -16.49
N ASP A 20 -4.67 0.39 -17.45
CA ASP A 20 -4.01 -0.83 -17.91
C ASP A 20 -3.25 -1.53 -16.78
N ARG A 21 -2.57 -0.75 -15.92
CA ARG A 21 -1.83 -1.30 -14.76
C ARG A 21 -2.77 -1.85 -13.70
N TRP A 22 -3.92 -1.22 -13.50
CA TRP A 22 -4.97 -1.71 -12.61
C TRP A 22 -5.54 -3.04 -13.09
N GLU A 23 -5.89 -3.13 -14.37
CA GLU A 23 -6.44 -4.33 -15.00
C GLU A 23 -5.46 -5.50 -14.93
N GLU A 24 -4.16 -5.24 -15.14
CA GLU A 24 -3.11 -6.24 -14.97
C GLU A 24 -3.07 -6.81 -13.54
N LEU A 25 -3.10 -5.94 -12.52
CA LEU A 25 -3.10 -6.36 -11.11
C LEU A 25 -4.37 -7.15 -10.75
N VAL A 26 -5.53 -6.71 -11.25
CA VAL A 26 -6.80 -7.42 -11.10
C VAL A 26 -6.75 -8.81 -11.72
N ALA A 27 -6.21 -8.94 -12.95
CA ALA A 27 -6.07 -10.22 -13.62
C ALA A 27 -5.14 -11.18 -12.85
N ARG A 28 -4.02 -10.67 -12.32
CA ARG A 28 -3.11 -11.44 -11.45
C ARG A 28 -3.82 -11.92 -10.19
N ARG A 29 -4.59 -11.06 -9.53
CA ARG A 29 -5.37 -11.39 -8.32
C ARG A 29 -6.42 -12.47 -8.58
N ARG A 30 -7.19 -12.33 -9.68
CA ARG A 30 -8.17 -13.35 -10.12
C ARG A 30 -7.53 -14.72 -10.33
N SER A 31 -6.32 -14.76 -10.87
CA SER A 31 -5.59 -16.01 -11.11
C SER A 31 -4.88 -16.59 -9.89
N GLY A 32 -5.02 -15.99 -8.69
CA GLY A 32 -4.30 -16.41 -7.49
C GLY A 32 -2.79 -16.14 -7.53
N ARG A 33 -2.33 -15.29 -8.46
CA ARG A 33 -0.91 -14.95 -8.68
C ARG A 33 -0.61 -13.49 -8.35
N PHE A 34 -1.30 -12.94 -7.36
CA PHE A 34 -1.01 -11.58 -6.91
C PHE A 34 0.38 -11.57 -6.27
N PRO A 35 1.28 -10.66 -6.68
CA PRO A 35 2.62 -10.62 -6.12
C PRO A 35 2.60 -10.16 -4.66
N HIS A 36 3.46 -10.75 -3.84
CA HIS A 36 3.66 -10.33 -2.45
C HIS A 36 4.37 -8.99 -2.33
N ALA A 37 5.04 -8.53 -3.40
CA ALA A 37 5.67 -7.22 -3.44
C ALA A 37 5.45 -6.52 -4.80
N LEU A 38 5.17 -5.22 -4.77
CA LEU A 38 5.04 -4.37 -5.95
C LEU A 38 5.93 -3.14 -5.80
N LEU A 39 6.68 -2.81 -6.87
CA LEU A 39 7.39 -1.55 -7.01
C LEU A 39 6.63 -0.65 -7.97
N LEU A 40 6.16 0.49 -7.48
CA LEU A 40 5.55 1.55 -8.26
C LEU A 40 6.62 2.62 -8.51
N SER A 41 7.15 2.65 -9.73
CA SER A 41 8.18 3.60 -10.17
C SER A 41 7.68 4.46 -11.34
N GLY A 42 8.19 5.67 -11.44
CA GLY A 42 7.82 6.64 -12.48
C GLY A 42 7.97 8.07 -11.97
N PRO A 43 7.72 9.10 -12.81
CA PRO A 43 7.99 10.49 -12.43
C PRO A 43 7.17 10.96 -11.22
N GLN A 44 7.64 12.02 -10.57
CA GLN A 44 6.88 12.69 -9.51
C GLN A 44 5.56 13.26 -10.09
N GLY A 45 4.46 13.16 -9.34
CA GLY A 45 3.17 13.69 -9.77
C GLY A 45 2.30 12.77 -10.64
N ILE A 46 2.80 11.64 -11.15
CA ILE A 46 2.02 10.68 -11.98
C ILE A 46 0.91 9.92 -11.22
N GLY A 47 0.75 10.18 -9.91
CA GLY A 47 -0.29 9.58 -9.08
C GLY A 47 0.09 8.23 -8.44
N LYS A 48 1.37 7.91 -8.25
CA LYS A 48 1.80 6.63 -7.65
C LYS A 48 1.24 6.41 -6.23
N ARG A 49 1.29 7.44 -5.37
CA ARG A 49 0.68 7.41 -4.03
C ARG A 49 -0.80 7.04 -4.08
N GLN A 50 -1.53 7.70 -4.99
CA GLN A 50 -2.95 7.48 -5.22
C GLN A 50 -3.23 6.04 -5.65
N PHE A 51 -2.43 5.52 -6.58
CA PHE A 51 -2.52 4.15 -7.05
C PHE A 51 -2.18 3.14 -5.94
N ALA A 52 -1.11 3.36 -5.18
CA ALA A 52 -0.72 2.53 -4.04
C ALA A 52 -1.85 2.43 -3.01
N HIS A 53 -2.44 3.58 -2.66
CA HIS A 53 -3.56 3.63 -1.73
C HIS A 53 -4.79 2.87 -2.27
N ARG A 54 -5.09 2.99 -3.57
CA ARG A 54 -6.19 2.26 -4.21
C ARG A 54 -5.96 0.75 -4.21
N VAL A 55 -4.75 0.31 -4.55
CA VAL A 55 -4.35 -1.11 -4.49
C VAL A 55 -4.52 -1.62 -3.06
N ALA A 56 -3.96 -0.92 -2.08
CA ALA A 56 -4.08 -1.28 -0.67
C ALA A 56 -5.55 -1.39 -0.23
N ALA A 57 -6.38 -0.42 -0.62
CA ALA A 57 -7.82 -0.42 -0.34
C ALA A 57 -8.52 -1.66 -0.90
N ALA A 58 -8.16 -2.10 -2.11
CA ALA A 58 -8.75 -3.29 -2.72
C ALA A 58 -8.28 -4.60 -2.07
N LEU A 59 -7.03 -4.64 -1.59
CA LEU A 59 -6.47 -5.82 -0.91
C LEU A 59 -7.11 -6.07 0.46
N VAL A 60 -7.58 -5.02 1.15
CA VAL A 60 -8.27 -5.12 2.44
C VAL A 60 -9.79 -5.01 2.34
N CYS A 61 -10.34 -4.83 1.13
CA CYS A 61 -11.79 -4.69 0.96
C CYS A 61 -12.52 -6.00 1.28
N ASP A 62 -13.59 -5.92 2.06
CA ASP A 62 -14.46 -7.07 2.40
C ASP A 62 -15.27 -7.62 1.20
N ALA A 63 -15.22 -6.97 0.04
CA ALA A 63 -15.89 -7.46 -1.16
C ALA A 63 -15.25 -8.77 -1.65
N THR A 64 -16.08 -9.73 -2.03
CA THR A 64 -15.63 -11.07 -2.42
C THR A 64 -15.05 -11.14 -3.83
N ASP A 65 -15.41 -10.21 -4.72
CA ASP A 65 -14.85 -10.14 -6.08
C ASP A 65 -13.46 -9.48 -6.04
N PRO A 66 -12.38 -10.24 -6.32
CA PRO A 66 -11.02 -9.68 -6.34
C PRO A 66 -10.81 -8.64 -7.45
N ALA A 67 -11.72 -8.58 -8.42
CA ALA A 67 -11.65 -7.68 -9.56
C ALA A 67 -12.52 -6.44 -9.46
N ALA A 68 -13.38 -6.38 -8.45
CA ALA A 68 -14.08 -5.15 -8.15
C ALA A 68 -13.07 -4.11 -7.68
N ALA A 69 -13.30 -2.86 -8.10
CA ALA A 69 -12.76 -1.72 -7.39
C ALA A 69 -13.11 -1.83 -5.89
N PRO A 70 -12.30 -1.27 -4.98
CA PRO A 70 -12.66 -1.27 -3.57
C PRO A 70 -14.04 -0.63 -3.41
N CYS A 71 -14.96 -1.33 -2.73
CA CYS A 71 -16.40 -1.01 -2.81
C CYS A 71 -16.79 0.34 -2.21
N GLY A 72 -15.90 0.97 -1.42
CA GLY A 72 -16.10 2.30 -0.85
C GLY A 72 -17.04 2.37 0.35
N SER A 73 -17.81 1.31 0.62
CA SER A 73 -18.86 1.32 1.63
C SER A 73 -18.68 0.28 2.75
N CYS A 74 -17.86 -0.76 2.58
CA CYS A 74 -17.64 -1.77 3.63
C CYS A 74 -16.85 -1.24 4.84
N ARG A 75 -16.79 -2.00 5.94
CA ARG A 75 -16.09 -1.58 7.16
C ARG A 75 -14.64 -1.26 6.86
N SER A 76 -13.96 -2.14 6.14
CA SER A 76 -12.56 -1.97 5.78
C SER A 76 -12.37 -0.74 4.90
N CYS A 77 -13.18 -0.54 3.85
CA CYS A 77 -13.13 0.68 3.03
C CYS A 77 -13.36 1.97 3.84
N ARG A 78 -14.26 1.98 4.84
CA ARG A 78 -14.46 3.13 5.72
C ARG A 78 -13.23 3.44 6.59
N LEU A 79 -12.57 2.41 7.11
CA LEU A 79 -11.32 2.58 7.87
C LEU A 79 -10.16 3.05 6.98
N VAL A 80 -10.09 2.57 5.74
CA VAL A 80 -9.09 3.05 4.76
C VAL A 80 -9.32 4.52 4.47
N ARG A 81 -10.58 4.93 4.24
CA ARG A 81 -10.96 6.33 4.05
C ARG A 81 -10.45 7.21 5.20
N SER A 82 -10.68 6.82 6.45
CA SER A 82 -10.19 7.58 7.62
C SER A 82 -8.69 7.41 7.91
N GLY A 83 -7.95 6.62 7.13
CA GLY A 83 -6.52 6.37 7.35
C GLY A 83 -6.20 5.52 8.59
N THR A 84 -7.18 4.78 9.12
CA THR A 84 -7.07 4.04 10.40
C THR A 84 -7.20 2.52 10.24
N HIS A 85 -7.08 1.99 9.02
CA HIS A 85 -7.17 0.55 8.79
C HIS A 85 -5.99 -0.19 9.48
N PRO A 86 -6.25 -1.15 10.38
CA PRO A 86 -5.19 -1.79 11.19
C PRO A 86 -4.22 -2.64 10.35
N ASP A 87 -4.69 -3.13 9.20
CA ASP A 87 -3.90 -3.93 8.27
C ASP A 87 -3.29 -3.12 7.11
N ILE A 88 -3.32 -1.78 7.17
CA ILE A 88 -2.54 -0.94 6.25
C ILE A 88 -1.54 -0.12 7.06
N ARG A 89 -0.26 -0.22 6.74
CA ARG A 89 0.80 0.55 7.39
C ARG A 89 1.63 1.31 6.39
N TRP A 90 1.68 2.63 6.55
CA TRP A 90 2.60 3.50 5.83
C TRP A 90 3.91 3.66 6.61
N LEU A 91 5.02 3.43 5.93
CA LEU A 91 6.36 3.73 6.39
C LEU A 91 6.91 4.88 5.56
N THR A 92 7.09 6.02 6.23
CA THR A 92 7.61 7.26 5.66
C THR A 92 8.76 7.75 6.52
N PRO A 93 9.64 8.63 6.01
CA PRO A 93 10.67 9.26 6.82
C PRO A 93 10.09 10.01 8.03
N GLU A 94 10.80 9.99 9.17
CA GLU A 94 10.40 10.71 10.39
C GLU A 94 10.36 12.23 10.22
N ALA A 95 11.11 12.75 9.25
CA ALA A 95 11.05 14.13 8.83
C ALA A 95 11.34 14.22 7.33
N GLU A 96 10.82 15.27 6.70
CA GLU A 96 11.04 15.53 5.28
C GLU A 96 12.54 15.61 4.95
N GLY A 97 12.94 15.00 3.84
CA GLY A 97 14.34 14.93 3.39
C GLY A 97 15.23 13.97 4.19
N LYS A 98 14.73 13.30 5.24
CA LYS A 98 15.50 12.28 5.98
C LYS A 98 15.36 10.89 5.37
N ALA A 99 16.33 10.04 5.68
CA ALA A 99 16.29 8.64 5.31
C ALA A 99 15.36 7.83 6.23
N ILE A 100 14.72 6.79 5.68
CA ILE A 100 14.05 5.73 6.42
C ILE A 100 15.12 4.85 7.06
N ARG A 101 15.11 4.79 8.39
CA ARG A 101 16.10 4.06 9.20
C ARG A 101 15.80 2.57 9.21
N VAL A 102 16.86 1.77 9.34
CA VAL A 102 16.75 0.30 9.40
C VAL A 102 15.84 -0.19 10.53
N ASP A 103 15.83 0.50 11.68
CA ASP A 103 14.98 0.12 12.83
C ASP A 103 13.49 0.28 12.50
N ALA A 104 13.12 1.29 11.71
CA ALA A 104 11.75 1.50 11.28
C ALA A 104 11.29 0.40 10.30
N VAL A 105 12.18 -0.05 9.41
CA VAL A 105 11.93 -1.20 8.52
C VAL A 105 11.82 -2.50 9.32
N ARG A 106 12.71 -2.73 10.30
CA ARG A 106 12.65 -3.92 11.15
C ARG A 106 11.35 -3.98 11.95
N SER A 107 10.94 -2.86 12.55
CA SER A 107 9.65 -2.77 13.24
C SER A 107 8.47 -3.09 12.33
N LEU A 108 8.52 -2.65 11.06
CA LEU A 108 7.52 -3.01 10.05
C LEU A 108 7.52 -4.52 9.75
N ILE A 109 8.69 -5.14 9.61
CA ILE A 109 8.84 -6.58 9.37
C ILE A 109 8.29 -7.39 10.56
N ASP A 110 8.63 -6.99 11.78
CA ASP A 110 8.12 -7.66 12.99
C ASP A 110 6.59 -7.59 13.05
N GLN A 111 6.02 -6.43 12.73
CA GLN A 111 4.58 -6.26 12.61
C GLN A 111 3.99 -7.15 11.52
N SER A 112 4.67 -7.32 10.38
CA SER A 112 4.18 -8.14 9.25
C SER A 112 4.01 -9.61 9.57
N SER A 113 4.73 -10.12 10.58
CA SER A 113 4.63 -11.51 11.04
C SER A 113 3.39 -11.78 11.91
N LEU A 114 2.66 -10.74 12.34
CA LEU A 114 1.44 -10.89 13.13
C LEU A 114 0.24 -11.22 12.24
N THR A 115 -0.71 -11.99 12.78
CA THR A 115 -1.96 -12.35 12.11
C THR A 115 -2.78 -11.11 11.76
N THR A 116 -3.46 -11.17 10.61
CA THR A 116 -4.41 -10.13 10.18
C THR A 116 -5.52 -9.97 11.20
N GLN A 117 -5.88 -8.72 11.53
CA GLN A 117 -7.00 -8.46 12.46
C GLN A 117 -8.36 -8.48 11.74
N ALA A 118 -8.37 -8.25 10.43
CA ALA A 118 -9.53 -8.38 9.56
C ALA A 118 -9.43 -9.60 8.63
N GLN A 119 -10.49 -9.84 7.85
CA GLN A 119 -10.43 -10.73 6.69
C GLN A 119 -9.66 -10.00 5.57
N GLY A 120 -8.67 -10.66 4.95
CA GLY A 120 -7.92 -10.10 3.82
C GLY A 120 -6.40 -10.10 4.02
N MET A 121 -5.72 -9.18 3.32
CA MET A 121 -4.26 -9.06 3.34
C MET A 121 -3.80 -7.93 4.27
N ARG A 122 -2.56 -8.03 4.76
CA ARG A 122 -1.85 -6.91 5.39
C ARG A 122 -0.99 -6.19 4.36
N VAL A 123 -1.12 -4.88 4.28
CA VAL A 123 -0.46 -4.07 3.27
C VAL A 123 0.52 -3.10 3.93
N PHE A 124 1.78 -3.24 3.56
CA PHE A 124 2.87 -2.39 4.02
C PHE A 124 3.31 -1.49 2.87
N ILE A 125 3.28 -0.18 3.07
CA ILE A 125 3.57 0.80 2.01
C ILE A 125 4.80 1.59 2.43
N VAL A 126 5.87 1.52 1.64
CA VAL A 126 7.09 2.31 1.88
C VAL A 126 7.16 3.43 0.85
N GLU A 127 7.11 4.68 1.33
CA GLU A 127 7.11 5.85 0.46
C GLU A 127 7.86 7.05 1.07
N PRO A 128 8.82 7.65 0.36
CA PRO A 128 9.47 7.11 -0.84
C PRO A 128 10.39 5.94 -0.46
N ALA A 129 10.39 4.88 -1.27
CA ALA A 129 11.29 3.75 -1.13
C ALA A 129 12.77 4.17 -1.32
N ASP A 130 13.01 5.22 -2.12
CA ASP A 130 14.34 5.80 -2.34
C ASP A 130 14.95 6.44 -1.08
N ALA A 131 14.11 6.77 -0.08
CA ALA A 131 14.60 7.28 1.20
C ALA A 131 15.17 6.18 2.10
N MET A 132 15.04 4.88 1.76
CA MET A 132 15.71 3.84 2.53
C MET A 132 17.23 3.96 2.41
N ASN A 133 17.93 3.93 3.53
CA ASN A 133 19.38 3.74 3.49
C ASN A 133 19.72 2.27 3.13
N ALA A 134 20.99 2.00 2.79
CA ALA A 134 21.42 0.66 2.38
C ALA A 134 21.11 -0.42 3.43
N ALA A 135 21.25 -0.10 4.72
CA ALA A 135 20.93 -1.03 5.80
C ALA A 135 19.42 -1.36 5.87
N ALA A 136 18.56 -0.36 5.67
CA ALA A 136 17.10 -0.51 5.62
C ALA A 136 16.65 -1.33 4.42
N ALA A 137 17.19 -1.05 3.22
CA ALA A 137 16.91 -1.83 2.02
C ALA A 137 17.35 -3.30 2.18
N ASN A 138 18.55 -3.54 2.71
CA ASN A 138 19.05 -4.91 2.94
C ASN A 138 18.23 -5.67 3.98
N ALA A 139 17.75 -4.99 5.03
CA ALA A 139 16.89 -5.63 6.03
C ALA A 139 15.57 -6.14 5.42
N LEU A 140 15.07 -5.46 4.38
CA LEU A 140 13.84 -5.83 3.68
C LEU A 140 14.00 -7.02 2.73
N LEU A 141 15.22 -7.30 2.25
CA LEU A 141 15.49 -8.39 1.30
C LEU A 141 15.00 -9.73 1.80
N LYS A 142 15.22 -10.03 3.09
CA LYS A 142 14.75 -11.28 3.68
C LYS A 142 13.23 -11.43 3.59
N THR A 143 12.48 -10.36 3.82
CA THR A 143 11.01 -10.35 3.71
C THR A 143 10.54 -10.43 2.26
N LEU A 144 11.33 -9.93 1.30
CA LEU A 144 11.05 -10.09 -0.13
C LEU A 144 11.26 -11.54 -0.60
N GLU A 145 12.23 -12.24 -0.02
CA GLU A 145 12.52 -13.66 -0.32
C GLU A 145 11.53 -14.60 0.39
N GLU A 146 11.19 -14.29 1.64
CA GLU A 146 10.30 -15.08 2.51
C GLU A 146 9.13 -14.22 3.01
N PRO A 147 8.11 -13.95 2.18
CA PRO A 147 7.00 -13.09 2.57
C PRO A 147 6.10 -13.76 3.63
N PRO A 148 5.66 -13.01 4.66
CA PRO A 148 4.61 -13.47 5.55
C PRO A 148 3.33 -13.82 4.78
N ALA A 149 2.62 -14.84 5.23
CA ALA A 149 1.36 -15.24 4.64
C ALA A 149 0.37 -14.06 4.65
N SER A 150 -0.42 -13.94 3.58
CA SER A 150 -1.44 -12.89 3.43
C SER A 150 -0.90 -11.46 3.61
N SER A 151 0.36 -11.21 3.24
CA SER A 151 0.95 -9.86 3.26
C SER A 151 1.30 -9.37 1.85
N CYS A 152 1.29 -8.05 1.68
CA CYS A 152 1.72 -7.37 0.47
C CYS A 152 2.57 -6.14 0.83
N LEU A 153 3.73 -6.02 0.18
CA LEU A 153 4.61 -4.88 0.29
C LEU A 153 4.49 -3.99 -0.96
N LEU A 154 4.12 -2.73 -0.80
CA LEU A 154 4.06 -1.73 -1.86
C LEU A 154 5.20 -0.73 -1.67
N LEU A 155 6.12 -0.68 -2.63
CA LEU A 155 7.23 0.28 -2.66
C LEU A 155 6.89 1.37 -3.66
N VAL A 156 7.03 2.64 -3.27
CA VAL A 156 6.79 3.79 -4.17
C VAL A 156 8.09 4.54 -4.35
N SER A 157 8.58 4.60 -5.59
CA SER A 157 9.88 5.20 -5.94
C SER A 157 9.74 6.22 -7.10
N SER A 158 10.62 7.22 -7.15
CA SER A 158 10.66 8.28 -8.18
C SER A 158 11.55 7.94 -9.36
#